data_AF-A0A954ET91-F1
#
_entry.id   AF-A0A954ET91-F1
#
_cell.length_a   1.000
_cell.length_b   1.000
_cell.length_c   1.000
_cell.angle_alpha   90.00
_cell.angle_beta   90.00
_cell.angle_gamma   90.00
#
_symmetry.space_group_name_H-M   'P 1'
#
loop_
_entity.id
_entity.type
_entity.pdbx_description
1 polymer ?
#
loop_
_entity_poly.entity_id
_entity_poly.type
_entity_poly.pdbx_seq_one_letter_code
_entity_poly.pdbx_strand_id
1 'polypeptide(L)' 'GAHGGKGTDAHKAAVVGDTVGDPFKDTSGPSLNILIKLMSMVSVVFAGLIVQYALNL' A
#
# COMPACT_ATOMS: atom_id res chain seq x y z
N GLY A 1 24.51 -19.96 5.50
CA GLY A 1 24.58 -19.08 6.68
C GLY A 1 24.49 -19.92 7.93
N ALA A 2 25.06 -19.46 9.04
CA ALA A 2 25.22 -20.20 10.29
C ALA A 2 23.92 -20.58 11.03
N HIS A 3 22.75 -20.17 10.53
CA HIS A 3 21.44 -20.34 11.18
C HIS A 3 20.41 -21.18 10.38
N GLY A 4 20.89 -22.17 9.61
CA GLY A 4 20.01 -23.04 8.84
C GLY A 4 19.96 -22.64 7.37
N GLY A 5 20.78 -23.30 6.56
CA GLY A 5 20.86 -23.08 5.12
C GLY A 5 19.58 -23.43 4.35
N LYS A 6 19.64 -23.29 3.03
CA LYS A 6 18.54 -23.61 2.12
C LYS A 6 18.02 -25.03 2.36
N GLY A 7 16.71 -25.17 2.51
CA GLY A 7 16.04 -26.45 2.73
C GLY A 7 15.77 -26.82 4.20
N THR A 8 16.34 -26.09 5.16
CA THR A 8 15.98 -26.23 6.58
C THR A 8 14.61 -25.62 6.88
N ASP A 9 14.01 -26.00 8.01
CA ASP A 9 12.70 -25.47 8.41
C ASP A 9 12.73 -23.96 8.68
N ALA A 10 13.85 -23.44 9.21
CA ALA A 10 14.08 -22.01 9.35
C ALA A 10 14.04 -21.28 7.99
N HIS A 11 14.66 -21.86 6.95
CA HIS A 11 14.61 -21.31 5.59
C HIS A 11 13.20 -21.34 5.01
N LYS A 12 12.43 -22.42 5.22
CA LYS A 12 11.04 -22.49 4.75
C LYS A 12 10.16 -21.42 5.41
N ALA A 13 10.30 -21.22 6.72
CA ALA A 13 9.57 -20.17 7.43
C ALA A 13 9.92 -18.77 6.90
N ALA A 14 11.20 -18.50 6.62
CA ALA A 14 11.63 -17.24 6.01
C ALA A 14 11.02 -17.02 4.61
N VAL A 15 10.97 -18.05 3.77
CA VAL A 15 10.34 -17.98 2.44
C VAL A 15 8.84 -17.69 2.54
N VAL A 16 8.14 -18.30 3.50
CA VAL A 16 6.71 -18.01 3.74
C VAL A 16 6.53 -16.55 4.17
N GLY A 17 7.37 -16.07 5.09
CA GLY A 17 7.34 -14.66 5.52
C GLY A 17 7.57 -13.69 4.36
N ASP A 18 8.52 -14.00 3.48
CA ASP A 18 8.83 -13.20 2.29
C ASP A 18 7.67 -13.21 1.29
N THR A 19 7.14 -14.40 0.96
CA THR A 19 6.02 -14.56 0.02
C THR A 19 4.75 -13.84 0.48
N VAL A 20 4.46 -13.89 1.78
CA VAL A 20 3.33 -13.14 2.36
C VAL A 20 3.63 -11.64 2.39
N GLY A 21 4.89 -11.24 2.60
CA GLY A 21 5.32 -9.86 2.70
C GLY A 21 5.46 -9.13 1.36
N ASP A 22 5.78 -9.82 0.27
CA ASP A 22 6.02 -9.24 -1.07
C ASP A 22 4.84 -8.36 -1.55
N PRO A 23 3.57 -8.81 -1.49
CA PRO A 23 2.45 -7.97 -1.88
C PRO A 23 2.35 -6.68 -1.03
N PHE A 24 2.62 -6.78 0.28
CA PHE A 24 2.50 -5.63 1.18
C PHE A 24 3.65 -4.64 1.03
N LYS A 25 4.88 -5.13 0.84
CA LYS A 25 6.06 -4.26 0.77
C LYS A 25 6.30 -3.70 -0.63
N ASP A 26 5.98 -4.45 -1.69
CA ASP A 26 6.31 -4.06 -3.07
C ASP A 26 5.11 -3.50 -3.85
N THR A 27 3.88 -3.87 -3.48
CA THR A 27 2.67 -3.42 -4.18
C THR A 27 1.84 -2.45 -3.33
N SER A 28 1.24 -2.93 -2.25
CA SER A 28 0.28 -2.15 -1.47
C SER A 28 0.96 -1.02 -0.68
N GLY A 29 2.13 -1.27 -0.09
CA GLY A 29 2.88 -0.30 0.71
C GLY A 29 3.20 0.98 -0.06
N PRO A 30 3.90 0.91 -1.21
CA PRO A 30 4.18 2.09 -2.04
C PRO A 30 2.90 2.77 -2.57
N SER A 31 1.86 1.98 -2.88
CA SER A 31 0.60 2.49 -3.43
C SER A 31 -0.18 3.38 -2.44
N LEU A 32 -0.07 3.14 -1.13
CA LEU A 32 -0.78 3.94 -0.12
C LEU A 32 -0.31 5.40 -0.08
N ASN A 33 0.99 5.65 -0.29
CA ASN A 33 1.51 7.02 -0.36
C ASN A 33 0.94 7.78 -1.56
N ILE A 34 0.80 7.11 -2.71
CA ILE A 34 0.23 7.68 -3.91
C ILE A 34 -1.27 7.92 -3.72
N LEU A 35 -1.99 6.94 -3.16
CA LEU A 35 -3.42 7.05 -2.86
C LEU A 35 -3.73 8.31 -2.05
N ILE A 36 -3.02 8.54 -0.94
CA ILE A 36 -3.27 9.70 -0.07
C ILE A 36 -2.99 11.02 -0.82
N LYS A 37 -1.88 11.08 -1.57
CA LYS A 37 -1.53 12.29 -2.35
C LYS A 37 -2.58 12.60 -3.42
N LEU A 38 -3.03 11.58 -4.14
CA LEU A 38 -4.05 11.74 -5.18
C LEU A 38 -5.40 12.11 -4.58
N MET A 39 -5.83 11.48 -3.48
CA MET A 39 -7.08 11.85 -2.79
C MET A 39 -7.07 13.32 -2.38
N SER A 40 -5.96 13.83 -1.83
CA SER A 40 -5.81 15.24 -1.48
C SER A 40 -5.90 16.16 -2.72
N MET A 41 -5.20 15.83 -3.82
CA MET A 41 -5.27 16.64 -5.05
C MET A 41 -6.67 16.64 -5.67
N VAL A 42 -7.31 15.48 -5.78
CA VAL A 42 -8.69 15.36 -6.28
C VAL A 42 -9.63 16.17 -5.39
N SER A 43 -9.51 16.07 -4.07
CA SER A 43 -10.37 16.83 -3.14
C SER A 43 -10.26 18.34 -3.37
N VAL A 44 -9.04 18.87 -3.56
CA VAL A 44 -8.83 20.31 -3.79
C VAL A 44 -9.38 20.75 -5.14
N VAL A 45 -9.14 19.98 -6.20
CA VAL A 45 -9.61 20.31 -7.56
C VAL A 45 -11.15 20.34 -7.62
N PHE A 46 -11.81 19.39 -6.96
CA PHE A 46 -13.27 19.27 -6.98
C PHE A 46 -14.00 20.05 -5.88
N ALA A 47 -13.28 20.65 -4.92
CA ALA A 47 -13.88 21.36 -3.78
C ALA A 47 -14.92 22.42 -4.21
N GLY A 48 -14.58 23.25 -5.19
CA GLY A 48 -15.50 24.29 -5.69
C GLY A 48 -16.77 23.73 -6.32
N LEU A 49 -16.65 22.65 -7.10
CA LEU A 49 -17.79 21.97 -7.72
C LEU A 49 -18.70 21.36 -6.65
N ILE A 50 -18.12 20.64 -5.70
CA ILE A 50 -18.86 19.95 -4.64
C ILE A 50 -19.62 20.97 -3.77
N VAL A 51 -18.97 22.07 -3.37
CA VAL A 51 -19.61 23.12 -2.56
C VAL A 51 -20.77 23.79 -3.32
N GLN A 52 -20.59 24.10 -4.61
CA GLN A 52 -21.66 24.70 -5.42
C GLN A 52 -22.85 23.74 -5.57
N TYR A 53 -22.65 22.46 -5.85
CA TYR A 53 -23.76 21.52 -5.96
C TYR A 53 -24.42 21.19 -4.62
N ALA A 54 -23.65 21.15 -3.53
CA ALA A 54 -24.17 20.83 -2.20
C ALA A 54 -24.97 21.97 -1.56
N LEU A 55 -24.69 23.23 -1.94
CA LEU A 55 -25.37 24.41 -1.39
C LEU A 55 -26.49 24.97 -2.29
N ASN A 56 -26.48 24.66 -3.60
CA ASN A 56 -27.52 25.11 -4.55
C ASN A 56 -28.65 24.09 -4.76
N LEU A 57 -28.66 23.00 -3.99
CA LEU A 57 -29.79 22.06 -3.85
C LEU A 57 -30.50 22.35 -2.52
#